data_AF-A0A842UR81-F1
#
_entry.id   AF-A0A842UR81-F1
#
_cell.length_a   1.000
_cell.length_b   1.000
_cell.length_c   1.000
_cell.angle_alpha   90.00
_cell.angle_beta   90.00
_cell.angle_gamma   90.00
#
_symmetry.space_group_name_H-M   'P 1'
#
loop_
_entity.id
_entity.type
_entity.pdbx_description
1 polymer ?
#
loop_
_entity_poly.entity_id
_entity_poly.type
_entity_poly.pdbx_seq_one_letter_code
_entity_poly.pdbx_strand_id
1 'polypeptide(L)'
;MEDPYGYMPEPQPPTDDRQIYALQAQEERVKTFIEHISPENQLADLQMRIKGYIKDPLTKSWKKVNENAPEPHPMLVARYISFLSSIMNQNTTFSTLSPGEINGIMKIIIEWLTDDLDSNAEEYTLKNDYSERTRIGQLLLNNTFMALKRAQNGMESRRIFKALNVSESLSQQPQQAKWDFLKFWK
;
A
#
# COMPACT_ATOMS: atom_id res chain seq x y z
N MET A 1 17.43 -44.10 -22.49
CA MET A 1 17.56 -42.67 -22.17
C MET A 1 16.19 -42.07 -22.39
N GLU A 2 15.42 -41.92 -21.31
CA GLU A 2 14.09 -41.29 -21.36
C GLU A 2 14.28 -39.77 -21.29
N ASP A 3 13.60 -39.07 -22.19
CA ASP A 3 13.66 -37.62 -22.34
C ASP A 3 12.94 -36.97 -21.14
N PRO A 4 13.61 -36.16 -20.30
CA PRO A 4 13.04 -35.65 -19.05
C PRO A 4 12.10 -34.45 -19.25
N TYR A 5 11.89 -34.00 -20.49
CA TYR A 5 11.04 -32.85 -20.82
C TYR A 5 9.64 -33.33 -21.22
N GLY A 6 8.88 -33.77 -20.22
CA GLY A 6 7.44 -33.93 -20.36
C GLY A 6 6.83 -32.60 -20.79
N TYR A 7 6.20 -32.59 -21.97
CA TYR A 7 5.43 -31.47 -22.50
C TYR A 7 4.48 -30.95 -21.40
N MET A 8 4.74 -29.76 -20.87
CA MET A 8 3.72 -29.04 -20.12
C MET A 8 2.66 -28.61 -21.14
N PRO A 9 1.39 -29.02 -20.99
CA PRO A 9 0.35 -28.56 -21.89
C PRO A 9 0.23 -27.04 -21.79
N GLU A 10 0.23 -26.36 -22.94
CA GLU A 10 -0.03 -24.92 -23.02
C GLU A 10 -1.40 -24.62 -22.38
N PRO A 11 -1.51 -23.53 -21.59
CA PRO A 11 -2.77 -23.16 -20.96
C PRO A 11 -3.82 -22.93 -22.03
N GLN A 12 -4.87 -23.77 -22.04
CA GLN A 12 -5.97 -23.62 -22.98
C GLN A 12 -6.67 -22.28 -22.74
N PRO A 13 -6.99 -21.52 -23.81
CA PRO A 13 -7.75 -20.29 -23.67
C PRO A 13 -9.13 -20.60 -23.06
N PRO A 14 -9.63 -19.75 -22.13
CA PRO A 14 -10.91 -19.95 -21.47
C PRO A 14 -12.04 -20.01 -22.50
N THR A 15 -12.85 -21.06 -22.45
CA THR A 15 -13.89 -21.38 -23.46
C THR A 15 -15.29 -20.95 -23.05
N ASP A 16 -15.47 -20.38 -21.85
CA ASP A 16 -16.77 -19.99 -21.29
C ASP A 16 -16.78 -18.48 -20.98
N ASP A 17 -17.77 -17.74 -21.50
CA ASP A 17 -17.93 -16.29 -21.31
C ASP A 17 -17.93 -15.89 -19.82
N ARG A 18 -18.39 -16.78 -18.94
CA ARG A 18 -18.36 -16.59 -17.48
C ARG A 18 -16.94 -16.63 -16.91
N GLN A 19 -16.04 -17.42 -17.50
CA GLN A 19 -14.64 -17.50 -17.10
C GLN A 19 -13.87 -16.27 -17.58
N ILE A 20 -14.16 -15.79 -18.80
CA ILE A 20 -13.59 -14.56 -19.35
C ILE A 20 -13.99 -13.35 -18.48
N TYR A 21 -15.28 -13.24 -18.11
CA TYR A 21 -15.75 -12.16 -17.25
C TYR A 21 -15.17 -12.24 -15.82
N ALA A 22 -15.04 -13.45 -15.26
CA ALA A 22 -14.41 -13.65 -13.96
C ALA A 22 -12.91 -13.27 -13.97
N LEU A 23 -12.19 -13.62 -15.05
CA LEU A 23 -10.80 -13.22 -15.27
C LEU A 23 -10.66 -11.70 -15.39
N GLN A 24 -11.49 -11.04 -16.20
CA GLN A 24 -11.47 -9.59 -16.36
C GLN A 24 -11.79 -8.84 -15.06
N ALA A 25 -12.85 -9.25 -14.35
CA ALA A 25 -13.20 -8.66 -13.06
C ALA A 25 -12.12 -8.89 -11.98
N GLN A 26 -11.32 -9.96 -12.11
CA GLN A 26 -10.21 -10.24 -11.22
C GLN A 26 -8.95 -9.43 -11.60
N GLU A 27 -8.64 -9.28 -12.88
CA GLU A 27 -7.59 -8.37 -13.37
C GLU A 27 -7.85 -6.93 -12.94
N GLU A 28 -9.09 -6.45 -13.03
CA GLU A 28 -9.47 -5.13 -12.53
C GLU A 28 -9.27 -4.99 -11.01
N ARG A 29 -9.58 -6.03 -10.23
CA ARG A 29 -9.32 -6.06 -8.79
C ARG A 29 -7.84 -6.02 -8.49
N VAL A 30 -7.03 -6.83 -9.19
CA VAL A 30 -5.57 -6.87 -9.03
C VAL A 30 -4.97 -5.52 -9.39
N LYS A 31 -5.38 -4.92 -10.52
CA LYS A 31 -4.94 -3.59 -10.94
C LYS A 31 -5.28 -2.51 -9.91
N THR A 32 -6.52 -2.45 -9.46
CA THR A 32 -6.97 -1.51 -8.41
C THR A 32 -6.16 -1.69 -7.13
N PHE A 33 -5.84 -2.92 -6.77
CA PHE A 33 -5.07 -3.23 -5.56
C PHE A 33 -3.59 -2.86 -5.70
N ILE A 34 -2.97 -3.10 -6.86
CA ILE A 34 -1.60 -2.68 -7.18
C ILE A 34 -1.50 -1.15 -7.17
N GLU A 35 -2.48 -0.45 -7.74
CA GLU A 35 -2.54 1.01 -7.68
C GLU A 35 -2.57 1.51 -6.23
N HIS A 36 -3.31 0.86 -5.33
CA HIS A 36 -3.34 1.23 -3.91
C HIS A 36 -2.03 0.98 -3.15
N ILE A 37 -1.17 0.10 -3.66
CA ILE A 37 0.09 -0.31 -3.02
C ILE A 37 1.30 0.39 -3.65
N SER A 38 1.13 1.05 -4.80
CA SER A 38 2.19 1.88 -5.38
C SER A 38 2.71 2.90 -4.34
N PRO A 39 4.03 2.90 -4.01
CA PRO A 39 4.61 3.87 -3.08
C PRO A 39 4.35 5.31 -3.51
N GLU A 40 4.28 5.57 -4.81
CA GLU A 40 3.95 6.89 -5.35
C GLU A 40 2.54 7.33 -4.96
N ASN A 41 1.57 6.42 -5.03
CA ASN A 41 0.19 6.68 -4.61
C ASN A 41 0.10 6.79 -3.08
N GLN A 42 0.90 6.03 -2.33
CA GLN A 42 0.99 6.17 -0.88
C GLN A 42 1.58 7.52 -0.48
N LEU A 43 2.63 8.00 -1.16
CA LEU A 43 3.24 9.30 -0.94
C LEU A 43 2.29 10.44 -1.34
N ALA A 44 1.58 10.31 -2.47
CA ALA A 44 0.57 11.28 -2.88
C ALA A 44 -0.61 11.34 -1.88
N ASP A 45 -1.09 10.18 -1.41
CA ASP A 45 -2.13 10.10 -0.39
C ASP A 45 -1.64 10.71 0.95
N LEU A 46 -0.39 10.45 1.33
CA LEU A 46 0.25 11.04 2.50
C LEU A 46 0.31 12.57 2.37
N GLN A 47 0.79 13.08 1.23
CA GLN A 47 0.86 14.52 0.98
C GLN A 47 -0.50 15.20 1.13
N MET A 48 -1.56 14.59 0.58
CA MET A 48 -2.92 15.13 0.71
C MET A 48 -3.45 15.07 2.14
N ARG A 49 -3.17 13.97 2.87
CA ARG A 49 -3.52 13.86 4.30
C ARG A 49 -2.80 14.87 5.17
N ILE A 50 -1.53 15.16 4.85
CA ILE A 50 -0.74 16.16 5.57
C ILE A 50 -1.35 17.55 5.42
N LYS A 51 -1.86 17.86 4.22
CA LYS A 51 -2.62 19.09 3.96
C LYS A 51 -4.03 19.09 4.58
N GLY A 52 -4.43 18.02 5.27
CA GLY A 52 -5.73 17.93 5.93
C GLY A 52 -6.88 17.48 5.02
N TYR A 53 -6.57 16.80 3.91
CA TYR A 53 -7.59 16.22 3.03
C TYR A 53 -7.83 14.75 3.33
N ILE A 54 -9.09 14.33 3.22
CA ILE A 54 -9.51 12.93 3.24
C ILE A 54 -10.14 12.57 1.90
N LYS A 55 -9.77 11.40 1.39
CA LYS A 55 -10.36 10.86 0.16
C LYS A 55 -11.71 10.25 0.49
N ASP A 56 -12.76 10.74 -0.15
CA ASP A 56 -14.09 10.16 -0.04
C ASP A 56 -14.09 8.76 -0.70
N PRO A 57 -14.49 7.70 0.01
CA PRO A 57 -14.44 6.33 -0.51
C PRO A 57 -15.38 6.11 -1.70
N LEU A 58 -16.49 6.86 -1.78
CA LEU A 58 -17.53 6.74 -2.81
C LEU A 58 -17.20 7.58 -4.03
N THR A 59 -16.92 8.87 -3.84
CA THR A 59 -16.69 9.80 -4.96
C THR A 59 -15.24 9.84 -5.45
N LYS A 60 -14.31 9.21 -4.71
CA LYS A 60 -12.85 9.27 -4.93
C LYS A 60 -12.25 10.68 -4.92
N SER A 61 -13.05 11.70 -4.59
CA SER A 61 -12.60 13.08 -4.51
C SER A 61 -12.00 13.41 -3.14
N TRP A 62 -11.07 14.36 -3.13
CA TRP A 62 -10.45 14.87 -1.91
C TRP A 62 -11.34 15.93 -1.28
N LYS A 63 -11.66 15.75 -0.01
CA LYS A 63 -12.42 16.71 0.80
C LYS A 63 -11.56 17.20 1.95
N LYS A 64 -11.54 18.49 2.21
CA LYS A 64 -10.81 19.06 3.34
C LYS A 64 -11.55 18.69 4.63
N VAL A 65 -10.85 18.15 5.62
CA VAL A 65 -11.45 17.69 6.89
C VAL A 65 -12.01 18.87 7.68
N ASN A 66 -11.32 20.02 7.61
CA ASN A 66 -11.76 21.28 8.19
C ASN A 66 -11.43 22.40 7.21
N GLU A 67 -12.46 23.06 6.67
CA GLU A 67 -12.29 24.15 5.70
C GLU A 67 -11.51 25.34 6.27
N ASN A 68 -11.61 25.57 7.57
CA ASN A 68 -10.97 26.68 8.28
C ASN A 68 -9.58 26.33 8.83
N ALA A 69 -9.13 25.07 8.72
CA ALA A 69 -7.82 24.69 9.22
C ALA A 69 -6.71 25.23 8.29
N PRO A 70 -5.66 25.86 8.86
CA PRO A 70 -4.51 26.29 8.08
C PRO A 70 -3.78 25.07 7.53
N GLU A 71 -3.31 25.20 6.29
CA GLU A 71 -2.45 24.19 5.67
C GLU A 71 -1.03 24.36 6.18
N PRO A 72 -0.30 23.24 6.41
CA PRO A 72 1.12 23.32 6.72
C PRO A 72 1.87 24.04 5.60
N HIS A 73 2.96 24.73 5.96
CA HIS A 73 3.77 25.45 5.01
C HIS A 73 4.21 24.55 3.83
N PRO A 74 4.07 24.96 2.56
CA PRO A 74 4.34 24.08 1.42
C PRO A 74 5.75 23.51 1.38
N MET A 75 6.74 24.29 1.84
CA MET A 75 8.13 23.86 1.86
C MET A 75 8.40 22.77 2.91
N LEU A 76 7.72 22.83 4.06
CA LEU A 76 7.77 21.78 5.08
C LEU A 76 7.22 20.48 4.50
N VAL A 77 6.07 20.55 3.80
CA VAL A 77 5.48 19.37 3.15
C VAL A 77 6.42 18.81 2.09
N ALA A 78 7.02 19.66 1.24
CA ALA A 78 7.93 19.22 0.19
C ALA A 78 9.19 18.54 0.75
N ARG A 79 9.82 19.13 1.78
CA ARG A 79 11.01 18.57 2.44
C ARG A 79 10.68 17.24 3.12
N TYR A 80 9.56 17.18 3.83
CA TYR A 80 9.12 15.95 4.50
C TYR A 80 8.82 14.81 3.50
N ILE A 81 8.11 15.09 2.41
CA ILE A 81 7.83 14.10 1.37
C ILE A 81 9.11 13.64 0.67
N SER A 82 10.04 14.57 0.40
CA SER A 82 11.35 14.24 -0.18
C SER A 82 12.17 13.33 0.74
N PHE A 83 12.17 13.61 2.05
CA PHE A 83 12.81 12.74 3.02
C PHE A 83 12.12 11.37 3.12
N LEU A 84 10.78 11.35 3.21
CA LEU A 84 10.02 10.10 3.27
C LEU A 84 10.20 9.23 2.04
N SER A 85 10.33 9.80 0.83
CA SER A 85 10.50 9.00 -0.38
C SER A 85 11.82 8.20 -0.39
N SER A 86 12.84 8.66 0.34
CA SER A 86 14.07 7.90 0.54
C SER A 86 13.87 6.65 1.41
N ILE A 87 12.89 6.69 2.31
CA ILE A 87 12.56 5.60 3.24
C ILE A 87 11.46 4.71 2.64
N MET A 88 10.37 5.30 2.17
CA MET A 88 9.20 4.65 1.59
C MET A 88 9.38 4.46 0.08
N ASN A 89 10.07 3.39 -0.28
CA ASN A 89 10.22 2.93 -1.65
C ASN A 89 9.55 1.56 -1.86
N GLN A 90 9.52 1.08 -3.12
CA GLN A 90 8.88 -0.20 -3.47
C GLN A 90 9.41 -1.35 -2.60
N ASN A 91 10.70 -1.36 -2.28
CA ASN A 91 11.29 -2.40 -1.44
C ASN A 91 10.69 -2.38 -0.04
N THR A 92 10.50 -1.21 0.58
CA THR A 92 9.89 -1.11 1.91
C THR A 92 8.40 -1.46 1.94
N THR A 93 7.64 -1.14 0.88
CA THR A 93 6.20 -1.44 0.83
C THR A 93 5.92 -2.94 0.67
N PHE A 94 6.76 -3.67 -0.07
CA PHE A 94 6.62 -5.13 -0.23
C PHE A 94 7.40 -5.94 0.82
N SER A 95 8.23 -5.30 1.62
CA SER A 95 9.00 -5.96 2.68
C SER A 95 8.14 -6.36 3.88
N THR A 96 8.59 -7.38 4.60
CA THR A 96 8.04 -7.76 5.90
C THR A 96 8.77 -7.02 7.01
N LEU A 97 8.34 -5.79 7.32
CA LEU A 97 8.93 -5.04 8.42
C LEU A 97 8.48 -5.63 9.77
N SER A 98 9.44 -5.93 10.63
CA SER A 98 9.22 -6.28 12.02
C SER A 98 8.86 -5.03 12.85
N PRO A 99 8.21 -5.19 14.02
CA PRO A 99 7.96 -4.06 14.92
C PRO A 99 9.23 -3.29 15.31
N GLY A 100 10.36 -3.99 15.46
CA GLY A 100 11.65 -3.38 15.81
C GLY A 100 12.18 -2.47 14.69
N GLU A 101 12.08 -2.92 13.43
CA GLU A 101 12.47 -2.11 12.27
C GLU A 101 11.57 -0.88 12.11
N ILE A 102 10.26 -1.03 12.29
CA ILE A 102 9.32 0.11 12.26
C ILE A 102 9.70 1.13 13.33
N ASN A 103 10.00 0.69 14.55
CA ASN A 103 10.43 1.59 15.62
C ASN A 103 11.76 2.29 15.30
N GLY A 104 12.72 1.57 14.70
CA GLY A 104 13.99 2.14 14.23
C GLY A 104 13.79 3.22 13.16
N ILE A 105 12.95 2.93 12.15
CA ILE A 105 12.60 3.88 11.10
C ILE A 105 11.89 5.09 11.72
N MET A 106 10.90 4.88 12.58
CA MET A 106 10.17 5.97 13.24
C MET A 106 11.09 6.86 14.08
N LYS A 107 12.09 6.28 14.76
CA LYS A 107 13.08 7.06 15.52
C LYS A 107 13.85 8.03 14.61
N ILE A 108 14.35 7.54 13.47
CA ILE A 108 15.06 8.37 12.48
C ILE A 108 14.15 9.49 11.96
N ILE A 109 12.87 9.17 11.71
CA ILE A 109 11.90 10.15 11.20
C ILE A 109 11.58 11.22 12.25
N ILE A 110 11.45 10.83 13.53
CA ILE A 110 11.22 11.76 14.64
C ILE A 110 12.42 12.70 14.79
N GLU A 111 13.64 12.15 14.83
CA GLU A 111 14.87 12.94 14.96
C GLU A 111 15.00 13.95 13.81
N TRP A 112 14.88 13.49 12.57
CA TRP A 112 14.92 14.36 11.39
C TRP A 112 13.84 15.44 11.43
N LEU A 113 12.61 15.09 11.82
CA LEU A 113 11.49 16.01 11.83
C LEU A 113 11.64 17.08 12.91
N THR A 114 12.10 16.71 14.10
CA THR A 114 12.40 17.66 15.17
C THR A 114 13.48 18.63 14.71
N ASP A 115 14.58 18.12 14.14
CA ASP A 115 15.68 18.96 13.64
C ASP A 115 15.23 19.90 12.52
N ASP A 116 14.43 19.41 11.56
CA ASP A 116 13.93 20.22 10.43
C ASP A 116 12.93 21.30 10.90
N LEU A 117 12.02 20.96 11.81
CA LEU A 117 11.05 21.91 12.37
C LEU A 117 11.73 23.01 13.19
N ASP A 118 12.78 22.69 13.95
CA ASP A 118 13.49 23.67 14.76
C ASP A 118 14.43 24.53 13.92
N SER A 119 15.18 23.92 12.99
CA SER A 119 16.14 24.64 12.14
C SER A 119 15.48 25.59 11.15
N ASN A 120 14.30 25.23 10.64
CA ASN A 120 13.59 25.99 9.61
C ASN A 120 12.29 26.63 10.16
N ALA A 121 12.15 26.73 11.49
CA ALA A 121 10.94 27.24 12.14
C ALA A 121 10.52 28.63 11.64
N GLU A 122 11.49 29.50 11.38
CA GLU A 122 11.25 30.84 10.85
C GLU A 122 10.72 30.81 9.42
N GLU A 123 11.32 29.98 8.58
CA GLU A 123 10.94 29.80 7.18
C GLU A 123 9.54 29.19 7.03
N TYR A 124 9.12 28.38 8.01
CA TYR A 124 7.79 27.79 8.06
C TYR A 124 6.75 28.69 8.75
N THR A 125 7.13 29.88 9.20
CA THR A 125 6.29 30.79 10.01
C THR A 125 5.84 30.21 11.37
N LEU A 126 6.62 29.28 11.92
CA LEU A 126 6.36 28.55 13.18
C LEU A 126 7.29 28.97 14.33
N LYS A 127 8.14 29.99 14.17
CA LYS A 127 9.20 30.37 15.13
C LYS A 127 8.71 30.57 16.58
N ASN A 128 7.50 31.08 16.77
CA ASN A 128 6.94 31.31 18.10
C ASN A 128 5.69 30.46 18.39
N ASP A 129 5.29 29.58 17.47
CA ASP A 129 4.08 28.77 17.59
C ASP A 129 4.42 27.30 17.86
N TYR A 130 4.82 27.02 19.10
CA TYR A 130 5.17 25.67 19.55
C TYR A 130 3.99 24.70 19.52
N SER A 131 2.78 25.21 19.73
CA SER A 131 1.54 24.42 19.65
C SER A 131 1.35 23.92 18.22
N GLU A 132 1.51 24.79 17.23
CA GLU A 132 1.38 24.44 15.83
C GLU A 132 2.50 23.50 15.35
N ARG A 133 3.75 23.71 15.80
CA ARG A 133 4.83 22.74 15.56
C ARG A 133 4.49 21.35 16.07
N THR A 134 3.97 21.26 17.30
CA THR A 134 3.59 19.98 17.91
C THR A 134 2.46 19.33 17.13
N ARG A 135 1.42 20.10 16.76
CA ARG A 135 0.30 19.62 15.96
C ARG A 135 0.75 19.07 14.62
N ILE A 136 1.60 19.81 13.90
CA ILE A 136 2.15 19.39 12.61
C ILE A 136 3.01 18.13 12.80
N GLY A 137 3.90 18.13 13.79
CA GLY A 137 4.74 16.97 14.10
C GLY A 137 3.92 15.70 14.32
N GLN A 138 2.91 15.75 15.18
CA GLN A 138 2.00 14.62 15.43
C GLN A 138 1.28 14.17 14.17
N LEU A 139 0.81 15.12 13.35
CA LEU A 139 0.11 14.81 12.11
C LEU A 139 1.02 14.09 11.10
N LEU A 140 2.26 14.55 10.93
CA LEU A 140 3.24 13.94 10.05
C LEU A 140 3.61 12.52 10.52
N LEU A 141 3.94 12.38 11.81
CA LEU A 141 4.35 11.11 12.41
C LEU A 141 3.23 10.07 12.40
N ASN A 142 1.99 10.45 12.72
CA ASN A 142 0.85 9.53 12.69
C ASN A 142 0.58 9.01 11.29
N ASN A 143 0.63 9.88 10.28
CA ASN A 143 0.40 9.46 8.90
C ASN A 143 1.48 8.48 8.42
N THR A 144 2.74 8.76 8.71
CA THR A 144 3.86 7.87 8.37
C THR A 144 3.81 6.55 9.12
N PHE A 145 3.53 6.57 10.43
CA PHE A 145 3.36 5.35 11.21
C PHE A 145 2.25 4.47 10.63
N MET A 146 1.11 5.07 10.28
CA MET A 146 0.00 4.35 9.67
C MET A 146 0.37 3.73 8.31
N ALA A 147 1.25 4.37 7.54
CA ALA A 147 1.76 3.82 6.30
C ALA A 147 2.73 2.64 6.56
N LEU A 148 3.72 2.80 7.45
CA LEU A 148 4.67 1.74 7.80
C LEU A 148 3.98 0.52 8.44
N LYS A 149 2.94 0.75 9.25
CA LYS A 149 2.14 -0.32 9.86
C LYS A 149 1.44 -1.21 8.82
N ARG A 150 1.15 -0.71 7.62
CA ARG A 150 0.60 -1.54 6.54
C ARG A 150 1.61 -2.54 5.98
N ALA A 151 2.89 -2.14 5.92
CA ALA A 151 4.00 -3.02 5.55
C ALA A 151 4.35 -4.04 6.66
N GLN A 152 3.87 -3.83 7.89
CA GLN A 152 4.14 -4.73 9.01
C GLN A 152 3.69 -6.17 8.73
N ASN A 153 4.58 -7.13 8.98
CA ASN A 153 4.36 -8.56 8.81
C ASN A 153 3.93 -8.98 7.38
N GLY A 154 4.18 -8.15 6.37
CA GLY A 154 3.79 -8.42 4.99
C GLY A 154 2.29 -8.64 4.85
N MET A 155 1.45 -7.95 5.63
CA MET A 155 0.00 -8.04 5.47
C MET A 155 -0.43 -7.66 4.06
N GLU A 156 0.17 -6.64 3.47
CA GLU A 156 -0.10 -6.25 2.08
C GLU A 156 0.40 -7.28 1.09
N SER A 157 1.64 -7.77 1.22
CA SER A 157 2.18 -8.81 0.33
C SER A 157 1.36 -10.11 0.43
N ARG A 158 0.98 -10.57 1.62
CA ARG A 158 0.10 -11.73 1.81
C ARG A 158 -1.28 -11.55 1.18
N ARG A 159 -1.85 -10.34 1.23
CA ARG A 159 -3.12 -10.04 0.55
C ARG A 159 -2.96 -10.11 -0.97
N ILE A 160 -1.84 -9.60 -1.51
CA ILE A 160 -1.50 -9.69 -2.93
C ILE A 160 -1.36 -11.15 -3.36
N PHE A 161 -0.49 -11.92 -2.69
CA PHE A 161 -0.27 -13.32 -3.02
C PHE A 161 -1.55 -14.15 -2.88
N LYS A 162 -2.43 -13.84 -1.90
CA LYS A 162 -3.74 -14.50 -1.80
C LYS A 162 -4.66 -14.14 -2.98
N ALA A 163 -4.68 -12.89 -3.42
CA ALA A 163 -5.49 -12.47 -4.58
C ALA A 163 -4.98 -13.08 -5.90
N LEU A 164 -3.67 -13.24 -6.03
CA LEU A 164 -3.01 -13.88 -7.17
C LEU A 164 -3.19 -15.42 -7.16
N ASN A 165 -2.99 -16.10 -6.03
CA ASN A 165 -3.15 -17.56 -5.95
C ASN A 165 -4.60 -18.04 -6.17
N VAL A 166 -5.60 -17.19 -5.90
CA VAL A 166 -6.99 -17.48 -6.27
C VAL A 166 -7.20 -17.46 -7.79
N SER A 167 -6.35 -16.77 -8.56
CA SER A 167 -6.35 -16.78 -10.03
C SER A 167 -5.88 -18.12 -10.59
N GLU A 168 -4.90 -18.76 -9.95
CA GLU A 168 -4.42 -20.10 -10.35
C GLU A 168 -5.42 -21.22 -9.97
N SER A 169 -6.15 -21.10 -8.86
CA SER A 169 -7.14 -22.12 -8.49
C SER A 169 -8.44 -22.05 -9.30
N LEU A 170 -8.79 -20.89 -9.87
CA LEU A 170 -9.93 -20.74 -10.78
C LEU A 170 -9.66 -21.28 -12.20
N SER A 171 -8.38 -21.39 -12.59
CA SER A 171 -7.96 -22.03 -13.85
C SER A 171 -7.77 -23.55 -13.74
N GLN A 172 -7.72 -24.10 -12.52
CA GLN A 172 -7.79 -25.54 -12.29
C GLN A 172 -9.25 -25.98 -12.10
N GLN A 173 -9.91 -26.40 -13.17
CA GLN A 173 -11.19 -27.11 -13.05
C GLN A 173 -11.04 -28.35 -12.16
N PRO A 174 -11.99 -28.66 -11.26
CA PRO A 174 -12.02 -29.92 -10.53
C PRO A 174 -12.54 -31.03 -11.46
N GLN A 175 -11.76 -31.45 -12.45
CA GLN A 175 -12.13 -32.58 -13.31
C GLN A 175 -11.97 -33.94 -12.61
N GLN A 176 -11.30 -34.00 -11.46
CA GLN A 176 -10.99 -35.26 -10.79
C GLN A 176 -12.02 -35.70 -9.74
N ALA A 177 -12.86 -34.79 -9.22
CA ALA A 177 -13.77 -35.09 -8.11
C ALA A 177 -14.97 -35.98 -8.48
N LYS A 178 -15.37 -36.05 -9.76
CA LYS A 178 -16.55 -36.84 -10.17
C LYS A 178 -16.26 -38.33 -10.37
N TRP A 179 -15.00 -38.71 -10.63
CA TRP A 179 -14.62 -40.11 -10.85
C TRP A 179 -14.23 -40.84 -9.57
N ASP A 180 -13.78 -40.13 -8.53
CA ASP A 180 -13.43 -40.75 -7.25
C ASP A 180 -14.65 -41.13 -6.39
N PHE A 181 -15.82 -40.51 -6.62
CA PHE A 181 -17.07 -40.93 -5.95
C PHE A 181 -17.52 -42.35 -6.36
N LEU A 182 -17.21 -42.78 -7.60
CA LEU A 182 -17.55 -44.13 -8.09
C LEU A 182 -16.61 -45.23 -7.59
N LYS A 183 -15.43 -44.87 -7.05
CA LYS A 183 -14.50 -45.85 -6.45
C LYS A 183 -14.84 -46.20 -5.00
N PHE A 184 -15.67 -45.40 -4.33
CA PHE A 184 -16.05 -45.63 -2.94
C PHE A 184 -17.08 -46.77 -2.77
N TRP A 185 -17.75 -47.18 -3.86
CA TRP A 185 -18.81 -48.20 -3.86
C TRP A 185 -18.41 -49.51 -4.57
N LYS A 186 -17.12 -49.86 -4.56
CA LYS A 186 -16.62 -51.18 -5.00
C LYS A 186 -15.98 -51.94 -3.86
#